data_AF-A0A9X3AK30-F1
#
_entry.id   AF-A0A9X3AK30-F1
#
_cell.length_a   1.000
_cell.length_b   1.000
_cell.length_c   1.000
_cell.angle_alpha   90.00
_cell.angle_beta   90.00
_cell.angle_gamma   90.00
#
_symmetry.space_group_name_H-M   'P 1'
#
loop_
_entity.id
_entity.type
_entity.pdbx_description
1 polymer ?
#
loop_
_entity_poly.entity_id
_entity_poly.type
_entity_poly.pdbx_seq_one_letter_code
_entity_poly.pdbx_strand_id
1 'polypeptide(L)'
;MKKMVLAAAGMIAAPALAQSAPATDHAQHAGHAMHGDHAMHAGHAQAAAKFTLDTPIAAIAADEKGKAILEANLPGLTTHEHFEMFKGMSLNQLAPMAGDRMPAEALAKVKADFEALN
;
A
#
# COMPACT_ATOMS: atom_id res chain seq x y z
N MET A 1 -3.02 0.92 -56.87
CA MET A 1 -2.50 -0.10 -57.81
C MET A 1 -2.51 -1.43 -57.05
N LYS A 2 -3.62 -2.18 -57.04
CA LYS A 2 -3.91 -3.36 -57.89
C LYS A 2 -2.78 -4.40 -57.93
N LYS A 3 -3.09 -5.58 -57.34
CA LYS A 3 -2.75 -6.99 -57.71
C LYS A 3 -2.24 -7.78 -56.47
N MET A 4 -3.00 -8.70 -55.85
CA MET A 4 -3.59 -9.98 -56.30
C MET A 4 -2.70 -11.19 -55.99
N VAL A 5 -3.27 -12.17 -55.26
CA VAL A 5 -3.21 -13.66 -55.37
C VAL A 5 -3.82 -14.19 -54.05
N LEU A 6 -5.04 -14.75 -53.95
CA LEU A 6 -5.68 -15.96 -54.56
C LEU A 6 -5.07 -17.26 -54.00
N ALA A 7 -5.63 -17.93 -52.99
CA ALA A 7 -6.62 -19.05 -53.00
C ALA A 7 -6.38 -19.79 -51.65
N ALA A 8 -7.26 -20.53 -50.98
CA ALA A 8 -8.32 -21.44 -51.41
C ALA A 8 -9.32 -21.70 -50.27
N ALA A 9 -10.47 -22.23 -50.68
CA ALA A 9 -11.66 -22.52 -49.90
C ALA A 9 -11.48 -23.56 -48.78
N GLY A 10 -12.22 -23.36 -47.70
CA GLY A 10 -12.45 -24.34 -46.64
C GLY A 10 -13.75 -24.01 -45.92
N MET A 11 -14.84 -24.54 -46.44
CA MET A 11 -16.21 -24.41 -45.93
C MET A 11 -16.40 -25.40 -44.77
N ILE A 12 -16.71 -24.91 -43.58
CA ILE A 12 -17.43 -25.69 -42.56
C ILE A 12 -18.49 -24.79 -41.95
N ALA A 13 -19.73 -25.08 -42.27
CA ALA A 13 -20.90 -24.47 -41.66
C ALA A 13 -21.07 -25.05 -40.24
N ALA A 14 -21.13 -24.18 -39.24
CA ALA A 14 -21.71 -24.49 -37.94
C ALA A 14 -22.74 -23.40 -37.60
N PRO A 15 -23.95 -23.79 -37.17
CA PRO A 15 -25.08 -22.88 -37.02
C PRO A 15 -24.95 -21.94 -35.82
N ALA A 16 -25.40 -20.71 -36.06
CA ALA A 16 -26.14 -19.82 -35.16
C ALA A 16 -25.98 -20.03 -33.63
N LEU A 17 -25.26 -19.08 -33.02
CA LEU A 17 -25.69 -18.26 -31.89
C LEU A 17 -26.86 -18.82 -31.05
N ALA A 18 -26.53 -19.71 -30.12
CA ALA A 18 -27.22 -19.79 -28.84
C ALA A 18 -26.16 -19.59 -27.75
N GLN A 19 -25.55 -18.40 -27.72
CA GLN A 19 -24.84 -17.96 -26.53
C GLN A 19 -25.90 -17.59 -25.50
N SER A 20 -26.33 -18.61 -24.77
CA SER A 20 -26.96 -18.46 -23.47
C SER A 20 -26.21 -17.39 -22.69
N ALA A 21 -26.91 -16.30 -22.40
CA ALA A 21 -26.47 -15.29 -21.46
C ALA A 21 -26.10 -16.01 -20.14
N PRO A 22 -24.92 -15.75 -19.55
CA PRO A 22 -24.81 -15.96 -18.12
C PRO A 22 -25.73 -14.91 -17.49
N ALA A 23 -26.93 -15.34 -17.11
CA ALA A 23 -27.60 -14.71 -15.99
C ALA A 23 -26.61 -14.85 -14.82
N THR A 24 -25.91 -13.76 -14.50
CA THR A 24 -25.15 -13.67 -13.26
C THR A 24 -26.17 -13.80 -12.15
N ASP A 25 -26.20 -15.01 -11.62
CA ASP A 25 -26.80 -15.41 -10.37
C ASP A 25 -26.32 -14.45 -9.27
N HIS A 26 -27.11 -13.41 -9.02
CA HIS A 26 -26.96 -12.58 -7.83
C HIS A 26 -27.51 -13.35 -6.63
N ALA A 27 -26.81 -14.42 -6.25
CA ALA A 27 -27.06 -15.12 -4.99
C ALA A 27 -25.74 -15.64 -4.41
N GLN A 28 -24.84 -14.71 -4.05
CA GLN A 28 -23.77 -14.95 -3.07
C GLN A 28 -23.17 -13.62 -2.61
N HIS A 29 -23.92 -12.87 -1.79
CA HIS A 29 -23.31 -11.99 -0.79
C HIS A 29 -23.72 -12.47 0.60
N ALA A 30 -23.44 -13.75 0.86
CA ALA A 30 -23.27 -14.26 2.20
C ALA A 30 -21.78 -14.16 2.52
N GLY A 31 -21.44 -13.38 3.55
CA GLY A 31 -20.13 -13.45 4.19
C GLY A 31 -19.18 -12.28 3.93
N HIS A 32 -19.53 -11.06 4.37
CA HIS A 32 -18.52 -10.20 5.00
C HIS A 32 -18.49 -10.54 6.50
N ALA A 33 -18.03 -11.75 6.79
CA ALA A 33 -17.54 -12.12 8.10
C ALA A 33 -16.07 -12.49 7.91
N MET A 34 -15.22 -11.94 8.79
CA MET A 34 -13.76 -12.03 8.86
C MET A 34 -12.96 -10.93 8.15
N HIS A 35 -12.93 -9.74 8.77
CA HIS A 35 -11.63 -9.30 9.26
C HIS A 35 -11.49 -9.92 10.65
N GLY A 36 -10.60 -10.92 10.75
CA GLY A 36 -10.28 -11.56 12.01
C GLY A 36 -9.89 -10.54 13.07
N ASP A 37 -10.43 -10.75 14.26
CA ASP A 37 -9.57 -10.89 15.43
C ASP A 37 -8.52 -9.79 15.58
N HIS A 38 -8.95 -8.61 16.03
CA HIS A 38 -8.12 -7.83 16.95
C HIS A 38 -8.21 -8.49 18.33
N ALA A 39 -7.85 -9.77 18.44
CA ALA A 39 -7.51 -10.34 19.73
C ALA A 39 -6.03 -10.06 19.98
N MET A 40 -5.80 -9.50 21.16
CA MET A 40 -4.54 -9.56 21.89
C MET A 40 -3.32 -8.93 21.20
N HIS A 41 -3.16 -7.62 21.34
CA HIS A 41 -1.81 -7.09 21.60
C HIS A 41 -1.58 -7.07 23.11
N ALA A 42 -1.69 -8.25 23.73
CA ALA A 42 -1.14 -8.47 25.05
C ALA A 42 0.37 -8.68 24.88
N GLY A 43 1.13 -7.65 25.27
CA GLY A 43 2.55 -7.74 25.55
C GLY A 43 3.47 -8.02 24.37
N HIS A 44 3.77 -7.01 23.55
CA HIS A 44 5.05 -7.05 22.85
C HIS A 44 6.13 -6.54 23.80
N ALA A 45 6.84 -7.48 24.43
CA ALA A 45 8.25 -7.26 24.69
C ALA A 45 8.86 -6.71 23.39
N GLN A 46 9.35 -5.48 23.44
CA GLN A 46 9.91 -4.74 22.32
C GLN A 46 11.07 -5.52 21.72
N ALA A 47 10.76 -6.43 20.79
CA ALA A 47 11.68 -6.73 19.72
C ALA A 47 11.94 -5.38 19.05
N ALA A 48 13.19 -4.91 19.11
CA ALA A 48 13.61 -3.69 18.43
C ALA A 48 13.17 -3.79 16.96
N ALA A 49 12.05 -3.16 16.64
CA ALA A 49 11.56 -3.10 15.29
C ALA A 49 12.58 -2.28 14.52
N LYS A 50 13.21 -2.91 13.52
CA LYS A 50 14.23 -2.29 12.69
C LYS A 50 13.58 -1.26 11.78
N PHE A 51 13.34 -0.07 12.29
CA PHE A 51 12.80 1.04 11.53
C PHE A 51 13.88 1.62 10.61
N THR A 52 13.46 2.02 9.42
CA THR A 52 14.31 2.71 8.44
C THR A 52 13.48 3.79 7.75
N LEU A 53 14.13 4.69 7.00
CA LEU A 53 13.43 5.71 6.22
C LEU A 53 12.57 5.14 5.07
N ASP A 54 12.77 3.87 4.74
CA ASP A 54 12.03 3.11 3.72
C ASP A 54 10.87 2.30 4.31
N THR A 55 10.77 2.24 5.64
CA THR A 55 9.64 1.61 6.34
C THR A 55 8.38 2.47 6.19
N PRO A 56 7.18 1.87 5.98
CA PRO A 56 5.93 2.62 5.93
C PRO A 56 5.72 3.44 7.21
N ILE A 57 5.33 4.70 7.06
CA ILE A 57 5.12 5.62 8.19
C ILE A 57 4.11 5.05 9.19
N ALA A 58 3.07 4.36 8.72
CA ALA A 58 2.08 3.68 9.57
C ALA A 58 2.71 2.62 10.49
N ALA A 59 3.68 1.84 9.98
CA ALA A 59 4.34 0.80 10.76
C ALA A 59 5.26 1.40 11.83
N ILE A 60 5.91 2.53 11.53
CA ILE A 60 6.71 3.28 12.49
C ILE A 60 5.81 3.92 13.56
N ALA A 61 4.70 4.56 13.14
CA ALA A 61 3.76 5.24 14.03
C ALA A 61 2.96 4.28 14.92
N ALA A 62 2.83 3.02 14.54
CA ALA A 62 2.22 1.96 15.35
C ALA A 62 3.07 1.58 16.57
N ASP A 63 4.38 1.84 16.55
CA ASP A 63 5.28 1.61 17.67
C ASP A 63 5.49 2.89 18.48
N GLU A 64 5.52 2.77 19.81
CA GLU A 64 5.66 3.94 20.68
C GLU A 64 7.03 4.62 20.53
N LYS A 65 8.12 3.86 20.35
CA LYS A 65 9.47 4.41 20.16
C LYS A 65 9.61 5.02 18.77
N GLY A 66 9.13 4.31 17.74
CA GLY A 66 9.10 4.80 16.36
C GLY A 66 8.33 6.13 16.27
N LYS A 67 7.11 6.16 16.80
CA LYS A 67 6.28 7.38 16.87
C LYS A 67 6.96 8.51 17.65
N ALA A 68 7.60 8.23 18.79
CA ALA A 68 8.30 9.26 19.56
C ALA A 68 9.43 9.92 18.77
N ILE A 69 10.20 9.14 18.00
CA ILE A 69 11.25 9.66 17.12
C ILE A 69 10.67 10.51 15.99
N LEU A 70 9.55 10.07 15.39
CA LEU A 70 8.84 10.85 14.38
C LEU A 70 8.36 12.18 14.94
N GLU A 71 7.71 12.19 16.10
CA GLU A 71 7.18 13.42 16.70
C GLU A 71 8.29 14.37 17.20
N ALA A 72 9.43 13.83 17.63
CA ALA A 72 10.58 14.64 18.06
C ALA A 72 11.27 15.37 16.89
N ASN A 73 11.40 14.71 15.74
CA ASN A 73 12.11 15.25 14.59
C ASN A 73 11.20 15.86 13.51
N LEU A 74 9.97 15.38 13.40
CA LEU A 74 8.96 15.72 12.39
C LEU A 74 7.61 16.02 13.07
N PRO A 75 7.53 17.09 13.88
CA PRO A 75 6.33 17.40 14.66
C PRO A 75 5.12 17.65 13.74
N GLY A 76 4.02 16.98 14.06
CA GLY A 76 2.77 17.09 13.30
C GLY A 76 2.69 16.20 12.06
N LEU A 77 3.62 15.26 11.88
CA LEU A 77 3.53 14.25 10.83
C LEU A 77 2.36 13.29 11.08
N THR A 78 2.24 12.75 12.29
CA THR A 78 1.20 11.74 12.61
C THR A 78 -0.19 12.34 12.82
N THR A 79 -0.27 13.65 13.06
CA THR A 79 -1.51 14.41 13.27
C THR A 79 -1.97 15.18 12.03
N HIS A 80 -1.27 15.03 10.91
CA HIS A 80 -1.60 15.72 9.66
C HIS A 80 -2.95 15.27 9.11
N GLU A 81 -3.73 16.18 8.54
CA GLU A 81 -5.04 15.88 7.94
C GLU A 81 -4.97 14.81 6.83
N HIS A 82 -3.84 14.78 6.11
CA HIS A 82 -3.55 13.84 5.04
C HIS A 82 -2.75 12.62 5.49
N PHE A 83 -2.59 12.38 6.80
CA PHE A 83 -1.83 11.24 7.30
C PHE A 83 -2.29 9.93 6.68
N GLU A 84 -3.60 9.71 6.55
CA GLU A 84 -4.16 8.52 5.91
C GLU A 84 -3.69 8.32 4.46
N MET A 85 -3.41 9.40 3.72
CA MET A 85 -2.92 9.34 2.35
C MET A 85 -1.45 8.93 2.27
N PHE A 86 -0.61 9.43 3.19
CA PHE A 86 0.84 9.20 3.15
C PHE A 86 1.36 8.15 4.13
N LYS A 87 0.55 7.66 5.08
CA LYS A 87 0.98 6.67 6.07
C LYS A 87 1.46 5.36 5.45
N GLY A 88 1.00 5.02 4.24
CA GLY A 88 1.46 3.86 3.48
C GLY A 88 2.80 4.09 2.76
N MET A 89 3.23 5.35 2.62
CA MET A 89 4.52 5.72 2.02
C MET A 89 5.63 5.72 3.07
N SER A 90 6.87 5.70 2.59
CA SER A 90 8.04 5.86 3.43
C SER A 90 8.43 7.33 3.58
N LEU A 91 9.25 7.64 4.60
CA LEU A 91 9.74 9.02 4.81
C LEU A 91 10.56 9.52 3.62
N ASN A 92 11.39 8.66 3.03
CA ASN A 92 12.16 9.00 1.82
C ASN A 92 11.26 9.34 0.62
N GLN A 93 10.13 8.64 0.49
CA GLN A 93 9.16 8.91 -0.58
C GLN A 93 8.35 10.19 -0.32
N LEU A 94 8.01 10.47 0.94
CA LEU A 94 7.23 11.65 1.33
C LEU A 94 8.06 12.94 1.35
N ALA A 95 9.35 12.86 1.70
CA ALA A 95 10.26 14.00 1.80
C ALA A 95 10.17 15.02 0.65
N PRO A 96 10.26 14.63 -0.64
CA PRO A 96 10.15 15.59 -1.75
C PRO A 96 8.76 16.25 -1.87
N MET A 97 7.71 15.63 -1.33
CA MET A 97 6.34 16.17 -1.33
C MET A 97 6.07 17.05 -0.11
N ALA A 98 6.73 16.76 1.02
CA ALA A 98 6.59 17.48 2.28
C ALA A 98 7.38 18.81 2.33
N GLY A 99 8.34 19.00 1.42
CA GLY A 99 9.10 20.26 1.29
C GLY A 99 9.75 20.67 2.60
N ASP A 100 9.52 21.92 3.03
CA ASP A 100 10.09 22.48 4.26
C ASP A 100 9.65 21.76 5.56
N ARG A 101 8.60 20.93 5.51
CA ARG A 101 8.13 20.17 6.68
C ARG A 101 8.98 18.94 6.96
N MET A 102 9.75 18.47 5.98
CA MET A 102 10.63 17.31 6.10
C MET A 102 11.99 17.59 5.46
N PRO A 103 12.79 18.51 6.05
CA PRO A 103 14.11 18.83 5.52
C PRO A 103 15.05 17.62 5.63
N ALA A 104 16.04 17.55 4.74
CA ALA A 104 17.02 16.45 4.73
C ALA A 104 17.75 16.26 6.07
N GLU A 105 17.95 17.36 6.81
CA GLU A 105 18.60 17.33 8.12
C GLU A 105 17.73 16.62 9.18
N ALA A 106 16.40 16.80 9.12
CA ALA A 106 15.47 16.07 9.99
C ALA A 106 15.42 14.58 9.64
N LEU A 107 15.45 14.22 8.35
CA LEU A 107 15.53 12.83 7.92
C LEU A 107 16.82 12.14 8.38
N ALA A 108 17.95 12.85 8.32
CA ALA A 108 19.22 12.34 8.82
C ALA A 108 19.17 12.07 10.33
N LYS A 109 18.52 12.95 11.12
CA LYS A 109 18.30 12.73 12.55
C LYS A 109 17.41 11.52 12.81
N VAL A 110 16.27 11.42 12.13
CA VAL A 110 15.36 10.27 12.24
C VAL A 110 16.08 8.96 11.92
N LYS A 111 16.90 8.93 10.87
CA LYS A 111 17.72 7.77 10.51
C LYS A 111 18.69 7.39 11.63
N ALA A 112 19.41 8.37 12.20
CA ALA A 112 20.34 8.13 13.30
C ALA A 112 19.61 7.60 14.55
N ASP A 113 18.44 8.15 14.87
CA ASP A 113 17.64 7.70 16.02
C ASP A 113 17.09 6.27 15.81
N PHE A 114 16.66 5.93 14.59
CA PHE A 114 16.28 4.54 14.27
C PHE A 114 17.46 3.57 14.34
N GLU A 115 18.64 3.99 13.88
CA GLU A 115 19.87 3.19 14.01
C GLU A 115 20.24 2.96 15.47
N ALA A 116 19.99 3.92 16.36
CA ALA A 116 20.22 3.79 17.80
C ALA A 116 19.25 2.81 18.50
N LEU A 117 18.12 2.45 17.86
CA LEU A 117 17.18 1.46 18.39
C LEU A 117 17.55 0.00 18.05
N ASN A 118 18.48 -0.22 17.11
CA ASN A 118 18.89 -1.54 16.62
C ASN A 118 20.10 -2.13 17.36
#